data_AF-A0A924Y1Z9-F1
#
_entry.id   AF-A0A924Y1Z9-F1
#
_cell.length_a   1.000
_cell.length_b   1.000
_cell.length_c   1.000
_cell.angle_alpha   90.00
_cell.angle_beta   90.00
_cell.angle_gamma   90.00
#
_symmetry.space_group_name_H-M   'P 1'
#
loop_
_entity.id
_entity.type
_entity.pdbx_description
1 polymer ?
#
loop_
_entity_poly.entity_id
_entity_poly.type
_entity_poly.pdbx_seq_one_letter_code
_entity_poly.pdbx_strand_id
1 'polypeptide(L)'
;MKTRTAALFCLAAIALPAITAFAQETPKATTAPTVDPNAVRRDLYDLVLLRSLQNVNLSEEQIIAMAKAVKEILDADKARRTKDDDAMREIAAEVKKARDGAVNGEPIPTEIETKFVEIQKTIVARVGSAKRESVEKILGVLWPTLTDAQKAEMDKQSIALYGGKRVPAAYRSKPKDAPREEVLKLAAGAFVENFLLDDRMPTLLASLKPLKTITKESGNTGPDSGASSKP
;
A
#
# COMPACT_ATOMS: atom_id res chain seq x y z
N MET A 1 -19.36 -44.91 30.08
CA MET A 1 -19.99 -44.94 28.74
C MET A 1 -20.98 -43.79 28.67
N LYS A 2 -20.73 -42.79 27.80
CA LYS A 2 -21.68 -41.70 27.52
C LYS A 2 -21.73 -41.51 26.00
N THR A 3 -22.72 -42.11 25.36
CA THR A 3 -23.17 -41.77 24.02
C THR A 3 -24.14 -40.59 24.13
N ARG A 4 -23.97 -39.56 23.29
CA ARG A 4 -24.97 -38.51 23.08
C ARG A 4 -25.49 -38.65 21.65
N THR A 5 -26.74 -39.07 21.57
CA THR A 5 -27.57 -39.13 20.36
C THR A 5 -28.21 -37.76 20.13
N ALA A 6 -28.39 -37.43 18.86
CA ALA A 6 -28.95 -36.20 18.32
C ALA A 6 -30.44 -35.98 18.65
N ALA A 7 -30.85 -34.71 18.63
CA ALA A 7 -32.20 -34.25 18.31
C ALA A 7 -32.04 -32.88 17.63
N LEU A 8 -32.18 -32.77 16.31
CA LEU A 8 -33.43 -32.53 15.57
C LEU A 8 -34.27 -31.40 16.20
N PHE A 9 -34.32 -30.25 15.53
CA PHE A 9 -35.44 -29.31 15.68
C PHE A 9 -36.01 -28.99 14.30
N CYS A 10 -37.29 -29.33 14.17
CA CYS A 10 -38.12 -29.19 13.00
C CYS A 10 -38.46 -27.73 12.67
N LEU A 11 -38.63 -27.52 11.37
CA LEU A 11 -39.44 -26.49 10.73
C LEU A 11 -40.80 -26.28 11.43
N ALA A 12 -41.22 -25.02 11.52
CA ALA A 12 -42.62 -24.63 11.53
C ALA A 12 -42.89 -23.75 10.30
N ALA A 13 -43.77 -24.24 9.43
CA ALA A 13 -44.30 -23.53 8.27
C ALA A 13 -45.51 -22.67 8.68
N ILE A 14 -45.67 -21.51 8.04
CA ILE A 14 -46.95 -20.78 7.98
C ILE A 14 -47.36 -20.73 6.51
N ALA A 15 -48.55 -21.27 6.20
CA ALA A 15 -49.22 -21.26 4.90
C ALA A 15 -50.02 -19.95 4.73
N LEU A 16 -50.10 -19.30 3.56
CA LEU A 16 -51.04 -19.44 2.42
C LEU A 16 -50.93 -18.13 1.56
N PRO A 17 -51.49 -17.97 0.32
CA PRO A 17 -52.23 -18.89 -0.57
C PRO A 17 -51.67 -18.95 -2.02
N ALA A 18 -52.20 -19.87 -2.84
CA ALA A 18 -51.86 -20.05 -4.26
C ALA A 18 -52.60 -19.04 -5.16
N ILE A 19 -51.88 -18.31 -6.03
CA ILE A 19 -52.44 -17.64 -7.23
C ILE A 19 -51.43 -17.68 -8.39
N THR A 20 -51.85 -18.37 -9.45
CA THR A 20 -51.49 -18.29 -10.88
C THR A 20 -50.03 -18.28 -11.34
N ALA A 21 -49.73 -19.26 -12.18
CA ALA A 21 -48.66 -19.22 -13.16
C ALA A 21 -48.80 -17.99 -14.08
N PHE A 22 -47.91 -17.01 -13.90
CA PHE A 22 -47.40 -16.24 -15.03
C PHE A 22 -46.07 -16.87 -15.38
N ALA A 23 -45.88 -17.22 -16.65
CA ALA A 23 -44.57 -17.50 -17.18
C ALA A 23 -43.72 -16.21 -17.05
N GLN A 24 -43.06 -16.04 -15.91
CA GLN A 24 -41.91 -15.16 -15.83
C GLN A 24 -40.78 -15.91 -16.52
N GLU A 25 -40.30 -15.36 -17.64
CA GLU A 25 -38.95 -15.63 -18.09
C GLU A 25 -38.06 -15.55 -16.86
N THR A 26 -37.52 -16.69 -16.42
CA THR A 26 -36.46 -16.70 -15.43
C THR A 26 -35.43 -15.69 -15.91
N PRO A 27 -35.11 -14.64 -15.14
CA PRO A 27 -33.99 -13.80 -15.47
C PRO A 27 -32.82 -14.76 -15.63
N LYS A 28 -32.18 -14.76 -16.80
CA LYS A 28 -30.86 -15.38 -16.93
C LYS A 28 -30.11 -14.87 -15.72
N ALA A 29 -29.71 -15.76 -14.81
CA ALA A 29 -28.90 -15.38 -13.68
C ALA A 29 -27.67 -14.70 -14.29
N THR A 30 -27.65 -13.38 -14.29
CA THR A 30 -26.44 -12.62 -14.47
C THR A 30 -25.65 -13.00 -13.24
N THR A 31 -24.81 -14.02 -13.37
CA THR A 31 -23.76 -14.26 -12.40
C THR A 31 -23.07 -12.93 -12.26
N ALA A 32 -23.27 -12.28 -11.11
CA ALA A 32 -22.51 -11.10 -10.76
C ALA A 32 -21.04 -11.46 -11.04
N PRO A 33 -20.28 -10.61 -11.74
CA PRO A 33 -18.90 -10.90 -12.05
C PRO A 33 -18.24 -11.38 -10.76
N THR A 34 -17.61 -12.55 -10.79
CA THR A 34 -16.90 -13.08 -9.63
C THR A 34 -15.73 -12.15 -9.38
N VAL A 35 -15.94 -11.16 -8.54
CA VAL A 35 -14.91 -10.19 -8.22
C VAL A 35 -13.95 -10.86 -7.25
N ASP A 36 -12.67 -10.95 -7.62
CA ASP A 36 -11.59 -11.37 -6.71
C ASP A 36 -11.49 -10.34 -5.57
N PRO A 37 -11.82 -10.69 -4.31
CA PRO A 37 -11.75 -9.76 -3.20
C PRO A 37 -10.32 -9.23 -2.98
N ASN A 38 -9.30 -10.00 -3.35
CA ASN A 38 -7.91 -9.55 -3.27
C ASN A 38 -7.59 -8.51 -4.35
N ALA A 39 -8.20 -8.60 -5.54
CA ALA A 39 -8.10 -7.56 -6.58
C ALA A 39 -8.72 -6.25 -6.11
N VAL A 40 -9.92 -6.30 -5.50
CA VAL A 40 -10.56 -5.09 -4.96
C VAL A 40 -9.73 -4.43 -3.87
N ARG A 41 -9.18 -5.22 -2.94
CA ARG A 41 -8.28 -4.69 -1.92
C ARG A 41 -7.07 -4.02 -2.55
N ARG A 42 -6.43 -4.70 -3.51
CA ARG A 42 -5.29 -4.18 -4.29
C ARG A 42 -5.62 -2.84 -4.96
N ASP A 43 -6.74 -2.74 -5.65
CA ASP A 43 -7.13 -1.51 -6.35
C ASP A 43 -7.48 -0.37 -5.38
N LEU A 44 -8.11 -0.69 -4.25
CA LEU A 44 -8.35 0.30 -3.18
C LEU A 44 -7.05 0.82 -2.58
N TYR A 45 -6.05 -0.04 -2.38
CA TYR A 45 -4.71 0.39 -1.96
C TYR A 45 -4.08 1.30 -3.02
N ASP A 46 -4.12 0.94 -4.30
CA ASP A 46 -3.57 1.75 -5.39
C ASP A 46 -4.21 3.15 -5.43
N LEU A 47 -5.53 3.25 -5.22
CA LEU A 47 -6.23 4.54 -5.15
C LEU A 47 -5.73 5.42 -3.99
N VAL A 48 -5.43 4.82 -2.84
CA VAL A 48 -4.85 5.56 -1.69
C VAL A 48 -3.45 6.08 -2.04
N LEU A 49 -2.62 5.25 -2.69
CA LEU A 49 -1.27 5.63 -3.13
C LEU A 49 -1.34 6.79 -4.14
N LEU A 50 -2.17 6.65 -5.18
CA LEU A 50 -2.35 7.66 -6.23
C LEU A 50 -2.88 8.98 -5.65
N ARG A 51 -3.86 8.93 -4.74
CA ARG A 51 -4.39 10.14 -4.09
C ARG A 51 -3.32 10.85 -3.26
N SER A 52 -2.49 10.09 -2.55
CA SER A 52 -1.40 10.65 -1.73
C SER A 52 -0.39 11.39 -2.62
N LEU A 53 -0.03 10.80 -3.76
CA LEU A 53 0.86 11.41 -4.75
C LEU A 53 0.25 12.66 -5.42
N GLN A 54 -1.04 12.62 -5.76
CA GLN A 54 -1.75 13.75 -6.36
C GLN A 54 -1.78 14.97 -5.44
N ASN A 55 -1.99 14.77 -4.14
CA ASN A 55 -2.03 15.88 -3.17
C ASN A 55 -0.68 16.58 -3.02
N VAL A 56 0.42 15.83 -3.10
CA VAL A 56 1.77 16.42 -3.07
C VAL A 56 2.02 17.26 -4.32
N ASN A 57 1.33 17.01 -5.44
CA ASN A 57 1.44 17.79 -6.67
C ASN A 57 2.90 17.88 -7.17
N LEU A 58 3.51 16.72 -7.40
CA LEU A 58 4.87 16.61 -7.93
C LEU A 58 4.93 17.03 -9.41
N SER A 59 6.01 17.69 -9.81
CA SER A 59 6.29 17.99 -11.22
C SER A 59 6.63 16.72 -12.01
N GLU A 60 6.56 16.80 -13.33
CA GLU A 60 6.92 15.69 -14.21
C GLU A 60 8.39 15.26 -14.00
N GLU A 61 9.31 16.22 -13.85
CA GLU A 61 10.72 15.96 -13.58
C GLU A 61 10.93 15.25 -12.24
N GLN A 62 10.19 15.66 -11.20
CA GLN A 62 10.23 15.01 -9.88
C GLN A 62 9.73 13.55 -9.98
N ILE A 63 8.66 13.31 -10.74
CA ILE A 63 8.11 11.97 -10.97
C ILE A 63 9.10 11.10 -11.74
N ILE A 64 9.73 11.62 -12.80
CA ILE A 64 10.75 10.90 -13.58
C ILE A 64 11.96 10.53 -12.70
N ALA A 65 12.45 11.48 -11.90
CA ALA A 65 13.58 11.25 -11.01
C ALA A 65 13.26 10.18 -9.95
N MET A 66 12.05 10.22 -9.39
CA MET A 66 11.55 9.16 -8.50
C MET A 66 11.46 7.80 -9.18
N ALA A 67 10.87 7.74 -10.38
CA ALA A 67 10.69 6.48 -11.10
C ALA A 67 12.04 5.81 -11.39
N LYS A 68 13.06 6.60 -11.74
CA LYS A 68 14.43 6.10 -11.89
C LYS A 68 14.98 5.53 -10.58
N ALA A 69 14.86 6.27 -9.47
CA ALA A 69 15.34 5.81 -8.16
C ALA A 69 14.63 4.52 -7.71
N VAL A 70 13.31 4.46 -7.87
CA VAL A 70 12.49 3.28 -7.56
C VAL A 70 12.91 2.08 -8.41
N LYS A 71 13.16 2.25 -9.72
CA LYS A 71 13.64 1.16 -10.57
C LYS A 71 14.96 0.58 -10.06
N GLU A 72 15.92 1.43 -9.72
CA GLU A 72 17.21 0.96 -9.19
C GLU A 72 17.06 0.24 -7.84
N ILE A 73 16.08 0.63 -7.01
CA ILE A 73 15.74 -0.05 -5.75
C ILE A 73 15.18 -1.44 -6.03
N LEU A 74 14.27 -1.59 -6.99
CA LEU A 74 13.71 -2.90 -7.35
C LEU A 74 14.77 -3.86 -7.89
N ASP A 75 15.70 -3.38 -8.71
CA ASP A 75 16.77 -4.21 -9.26
C ASP A 75 17.66 -4.76 -8.12
N ALA A 76 17.94 -3.92 -7.12
CA ALA A 76 18.64 -4.34 -5.90
C ALA A 76 17.78 -5.30 -5.05
N ASP A 77 16.47 -5.05 -4.93
CA ASP A 77 15.54 -5.91 -4.20
C ASP A 77 15.46 -7.31 -4.82
N LYS A 78 15.40 -7.41 -6.15
CA LYS A 78 15.43 -8.67 -6.88
C LYS A 78 16.70 -9.46 -6.59
N ALA A 79 17.87 -8.82 -6.64
CA ALA A 79 19.13 -9.47 -6.30
C ALA A 79 19.15 -9.96 -4.83
N ARG A 80 18.58 -9.17 -3.91
CA ARG A 80 18.43 -9.56 -2.51
C ARG A 80 17.52 -10.77 -2.35
N ARG A 81 16.33 -10.78 -2.98
CA ARG A 81 15.39 -11.91 -2.94
C ARG A 81 16.04 -13.20 -3.42
N THR A 82 16.81 -13.16 -4.51
CA THR A 82 17.58 -14.32 -4.97
C THR A 82 18.51 -14.86 -3.88
N LYS A 83 19.24 -13.99 -3.18
CA LYS A 83 20.13 -14.38 -2.07
C LYS A 83 19.38 -14.96 -0.87
N ASP A 84 18.21 -14.42 -0.55
CA ASP A 84 17.36 -14.93 0.53
C ASP A 84 16.76 -16.30 0.16
N ASP A 85 16.33 -16.48 -1.09
CA ASP A 85 15.84 -17.75 -1.63
C ASP A 85 16.93 -18.83 -1.62
N ASP A 86 18.16 -18.48 -2.01
CA ASP A 86 19.29 -19.42 -2.00
C ASP A 86 19.62 -19.89 -0.58
N ALA A 87 19.63 -19.00 0.41
CA ALA A 87 19.83 -19.37 1.82
C ALA A 87 18.74 -20.32 2.35
N MET A 88 17.49 -20.14 1.91
CA MET A 88 16.39 -21.03 2.28
C MET A 88 16.47 -22.39 1.55
N ARG A 89 16.96 -22.41 0.30
CA ARG A 89 17.19 -23.64 -0.46
C ARG A 89 18.24 -24.54 0.20
N GLU A 90 19.30 -23.96 0.77
CA GLU A 90 20.36 -24.71 1.45
C GLU A 90 19.83 -25.58 2.60
N ILE A 91 18.82 -25.12 3.34
CA ILE A 91 18.22 -25.87 4.46
C ILE A 91 16.96 -26.66 4.06
N ALA A 92 16.45 -26.53 2.84
CA ALA A 92 15.14 -27.03 2.45
C ALA A 92 15.00 -28.55 2.60
N ALA A 93 16.05 -29.31 2.24
CA ALA A 93 16.04 -30.77 2.38
C ALA A 93 16.03 -31.21 3.85
N GLU A 94 16.80 -30.53 4.70
CA GLU A 94 16.88 -30.80 6.14
C GLU A 94 15.54 -30.45 6.83
N VAL A 95 14.94 -29.31 6.48
CA VAL A 95 13.62 -28.90 6.95
C VAL A 95 12.54 -29.89 6.53
N LYS A 96 12.57 -30.36 5.28
CA LYS A 96 11.62 -31.37 4.79
C LYS A 96 11.76 -32.68 5.59
N LYS A 97 12.99 -33.15 5.81
CA LYS A 97 13.26 -34.35 6.61
C LYS A 97 12.75 -34.18 8.05
N ALA A 98 13.04 -33.04 8.68
CA ALA A 98 12.58 -32.73 10.04
C ALA A 98 11.05 -32.65 10.12
N ARG A 99 10.39 -32.05 9.12
CA ARG A 99 8.93 -32.02 9.01
C ARG A 99 8.34 -33.43 8.91
N ASP A 100 8.89 -34.25 8.01
CA ASP A 100 8.37 -35.60 7.77
C ASP A 100 8.59 -36.50 9.01
N GLY A 101 9.70 -36.34 9.74
CA GLY A 101 9.92 -36.98 11.04
C GLY A 101 8.94 -36.49 12.12
N ALA A 102 8.72 -35.17 12.22
CA ALA A 102 7.80 -34.57 13.18
C ALA A 102 6.34 -35.02 12.98
N VAL A 103 5.90 -35.18 11.73
CA VAL A 103 4.58 -35.75 11.41
C VAL A 103 4.44 -37.19 11.94
N ASN A 104 5.56 -37.92 12.09
CA ASN A 104 5.62 -39.27 12.65
C ASN A 104 5.94 -39.30 14.16
N GLY A 105 5.91 -38.14 14.85
CA GLY A 105 6.14 -38.05 16.30
C GLY A 105 7.61 -37.97 16.72
N GLU A 106 8.55 -37.82 15.78
CA GLU A 106 9.94 -37.55 16.11
C GLU A 106 10.12 -36.10 16.58
N PRO A 107 11.02 -35.84 17.54
CA PRO A 107 11.36 -34.47 17.91
C PRO A 107 12.05 -33.74 16.75
N ILE A 108 11.72 -32.46 16.56
CA ILE A 108 12.41 -31.59 15.61
C ILE A 108 13.84 -31.34 16.12
N PRO A 109 14.89 -31.57 15.31
CA PRO A 109 16.26 -31.30 15.74
C PRO A 109 16.50 -29.81 16.01
N THR A 110 17.06 -29.48 17.18
CA THR A 110 17.33 -28.10 17.61
C THR A 110 18.27 -27.36 16.65
N GLU A 111 19.17 -28.08 15.98
CA GLU A 111 20.08 -27.51 14.98
C GLU A 111 19.29 -26.94 13.78
N ILE A 112 18.19 -27.57 13.36
CA ILE A 112 17.36 -27.08 12.25
C ILE A 112 16.59 -25.83 12.65
N GLU A 113 16.04 -25.81 13.86
CA GLU A 113 15.37 -24.62 14.41
C GLU A 113 16.34 -23.45 14.52
N THR A 114 17.56 -23.71 15.00
CA THR A 114 18.60 -22.68 15.16
C THR A 114 19.00 -22.10 13.80
N LYS A 115 19.33 -22.95 12.81
CA LYS A 115 19.66 -22.51 11.45
C LYS A 115 18.52 -21.69 10.82
N PHE A 116 17.28 -22.14 10.95
CA PHE A 116 16.12 -21.44 10.42
C PHE A 116 15.95 -20.05 11.04
N VAL A 117 16.06 -19.95 12.38
CA VAL A 117 15.99 -18.67 13.10
C VAL A 117 17.12 -17.73 12.70
N GLU A 118 18.34 -18.23 12.51
CA GLU A 118 19.49 -17.43 12.05
C GLU A 118 19.29 -16.89 10.62
N ILE A 119 18.79 -17.73 9.71
CA ILE A 119 18.45 -17.30 8.35
C ILE A 119 17.35 -16.22 8.41
N GLN A 120 16.28 -16.44 9.19
CA GLN A 120 15.21 -15.43 9.34
C GLN A 120 15.74 -14.11 9.90
N LYS A 121 16.55 -14.13 10.96
CA LYS A 121 17.17 -12.92 11.52
C LYS A 121 17.99 -12.18 10.47
N THR A 122 18.76 -12.92 9.67
CA THR A 122 19.58 -12.35 8.60
C THR A 122 18.72 -11.72 7.51
N ILE A 123 17.64 -12.39 7.08
CA ILE A 123 16.68 -11.86 6.11
C ILE A 123 16.03 -10.58 6.64
N VAL A 124 15.51 -10.59 7.86
CA VAL A 124 14.87 -9.43 8.49
C VAL A 124 15.84 -8.25 8.59
N ALA A 125 17.09 -8.49 8.98
CA ALA A 125 18.12 -7.46 9.02
C ALA A 125 18.42 -6.88 7.63
N ARG A 126 18.54 -7.72 6.60
CA ARG A 126 18.76 -7.28 5.21
C ARG A 126 17.58 -6.46 4.68
N VAL A 127 16.34 -6.89 4.91
CA VAL A 127 15.12 -6.15 4.53
C VAL A 127 15.08 -4.79 5.23
N GLY A 128 15.36 -4.75 6.53
CA GLY A 128 15.38 -3.49 7.30
C GLY A 128 16.48 -2.52 6.87
N SER A 129 17.66 -3.01 6.45
CA SER A 129 18.71 -2.16 5.86
C SER A 129 18.30 -1.64 4.49
N ALA A 130 17.86 -2.53 3.60
CA ALA A 130 17.46 -2.18 2.24
C ALA A 130 16.32 -1.15 2.24
N LYS A 131 15.34 -1.26 3.16
CA LYS A 131 14.27 -0.28 3.30
C LYS A 131 14.81 1.11 3.65
N ARG A 132 15.73 1.20 4.62
CA ARG A 132 16.35 2.49 5.01
C ARG A 132 17.15 3.10 3.88
N GLU A 133 18.00 2.32 3.23
CA GLU A 133 18.79 2.75 2.07
C GLU A 133 17.88 3.23 0.91
N SER A 134 16.75 2.56 0.71
CA SER A 134 15.77 2.95 -0.30
C SER A 134 15.08 4.27 0.02
N VAL A 135 14.70 4.49 1.29
CA VAL A 135 14.17 5.79 1.74
C VAL A 135 15.19 6.90 1.54
N GLU A 136 16.44 6.68 1.97
CA GLU A 136 17.53 7.65 1.82
C GLU A 136 17.80 7.98 0.36
N LYS A 137 17.79 6.98 -0.52
CA LYS A 137 18.00 7.16 -1.96
C LYS A 137 16.89 7.99 -2.60
N ILE A 138 15.62 7.68 -2.33
CA ILE A 138 14.50 8.45 -2.88
C ILE A 138 14.48 9.87 -2.30
N LEU A 139 14.69 10.02 -1.00
CA LEU A 139 14.76 11.34 -0.37
C LEU A 139 15.93 12.16 -0.90
N GLY A 140 17.10 11.56 -1.13
CA GLY A 140 18.26 12.26 -1.66
C GLY A 140 18.01 12.89 -3.03
N VAL A 141 17.17 12.27 -3.85
CA VAL A 141 16.75 12.80 -5.16
C VAL A 141 15.61 13.80 -5.03
N LEU A 142 14.61 13.49 -4.21
CA LEU A 142 13.40 14.31 -4.09
C LEU A 142 13.60 15.57 -3.28
N TRP A 143 14.14 15.42 -2.07
CA TRP A 143 14.18 16.48 -1.05
C TRP A 143 14.74 17.82 -1.54
N PRO A 144 15.83 17.87 -2.33
CA PRO A 144 16.38 19.13 -2.83
C PRO A 144 15.45 19.84 -3.83
N THR A 145 14.56 19.10 -4.49
CA THR A 145 13.67 19.61 -5.53
C THR A 145 12.28 19.95 -5.00
N LEU A 146 11.92 19.50 -3.79
CA LEU A 146 10.61 19.76 -3.22
C LEU A 146 10.47 21.22 -2.81
N THR A 147 9.34 21.82 -3.17
CA THR A 147 8.94 23.13 -2.65
C THR A 147 8.51 23.04 -1.19
N ASP A 148 8.49 24.16 -0.48
CA ASP A 148 8.06 24.18 0.92
C ASP A 148 6.59 23.78 1.10
N ALA A 149 5.74 24.10 0.11
CA ALA A 149 4.36 23.65 0.08
C ALA A 149 4.25 22.12 -0.02
N GLN A 150 5.07 21.49 -0.87
CA GLN A 150 5.11 20.03 -1.03
C GLN A 150 5.61 19.35 0.26
N LYS A 151 6.66 19.89 0.90
CA LYS A 151 7.15 19.40 2.19
C LYS A 151 6.09 19.51 3.29
N ALA A 152 5.37 20.61 3.35
CA ALA A 152 4.28 20.81 4.32
C ALA A 152 3.11 19.84 4.09
N GLU A 153 2.78 19.53 2.84
CA GLU A 153 1.75 18.54 2.52
C GLU A 153 2.17 17.12 2.92
N MET A 154 3.43 16.72 2.67
CA MET A 154 3.95 15.44 3.16
C MET A 154 3.90 15.34 4.70
N ASP A 155 4.18 16.44 5.42
CA ASP A 155 4.04 16.50 6.87
C ASP A 155 2.60 16.34 7.34
N LYS A 156 1.65 17.02 6.70
CA LYS A 156 0.23 16.86 6.98
C LYS A 156 -0.25 15.42 6.77
N GLN A 157 0.17 14.78 5.69
CA GLN A 157 -0.17 13.37 5.42
C GLN A 157 0.47 12.43 6.44
N SER A 158 1.73 12.68 6.83
CA SER A 158 2.40 11.92 7.89
C SER A 158 1.66 12.02 9.23
N ILE A 159 1.22 13.22 9.62
CA ILE A 159 0.42 13.44 10.84
C ILE A 159 -0.90 12.69 10.77
N ALA A 160 -1.60 12.74 9.64
CA ALA A 160 -2.88 12.06 9.46
C ALA A 160 -2.73 10.53 9.56
N LEU A 161 -1.65 9.97 9.02
CA LEU A 161 -1.41 8.53 9.03
C LEU A 161 -0.99 8.01 10.41
N TYR A 162 -0.19 8.79 11.15
CA TYR A 162 0.44 8.35 12.40
C TYR A 162 -0.14 8.97 13.67
N GLY A 163 -1.13 9.85 13.54
CA GLY A 163 -1.80 10.49 14.68
C GLY A 163 -0.97 11.55 15.41
N GLY A 164 0.11 12.06 14.81
CA GLY A 164 0.97 13.05 15.44
C GLY A 164 2.18 13.48 14.62
N LYS A 165 2.79 14.60 15.01
CA LYS A 165 4.03 15.09 14.38
C LYS A 165 5.18 14.12 14.65
N ARG A 166 6.02 13.90 13.64
CA ARG A 166 7.27 13.16 13.82
C ARG A 166 8.25 14.05 14.57
N VAL A 167 9.00 13.46 15.50
CA VAL A 167 9.96 14.17 16.35
C VAL A 167 11.30 13.44 16.27
N PRO A 168 12.40 14.13 15.95
CA PRO A 168 13.72 13.50 15.96
C PRO A 168 14.06 12.96 17.34
N ALA A 169 14.86 11.90 17.40
CA ALA A 169 15.11 11.16 18.64
C ALA A 169 15.63 12.07 19.77
N ALA A 170 16.52 13.02 19.44
CA ALA A 170 17.10 13.97 20.38
C ALA A 170 16.07 14.94 21.02
N TYR A 171 14.91 15.14 20.39
CA TYR A 171 13.90 16.11 20.82
C TYR A 171 12.62 15.46 21.37
N ARG A 172 12.58 14.13 21.54
CA ARG A 172 11.37 13.42 22.02
C ARG A 172 10.87 13.92 23.38
N SER A 173 11.78 14.34 24.27
CA SER A 173 11.44 14.92 25.57
C SER A 173 11.00 16.39 25.49
N LYS A 174 11.36 17.09 24.40
CA LYS A 174 10.98 18.49 24.13
C LYS A 174 10.56 18.68 22.66
N PRO A 175 9.42 18.10 22.23
CA PRO A 175 9.05 18.06 20.81
C PRO A 175 8.92 19.43 20.12
N LYS A 176 8.64 20.48 20.88
CA LYS A 176 8.47 21.84 20.36
C LYS A 176 9.80 22.49 19.97
N ASP A 177 10.92 22.00 20.48
CA ASP A 177 12.25 22.54 20.23
C ASP A 177 12.90 21.89 18.99
N ALA A 178 12.26 20.88 18.41
CA ALA A 178 12.78 20.16 17.25
C ALA A 178 12.88 21.10 16.03
N PRO A 179 14.04 21.15 15.34
CA PRO A 179 14.19 21.92 14.12
C PRO A 179 13.15 21.50 13.07
N ARG A 180 12.45 22.50 12.49
CA ARG A 180 11.36 22.24 11.54
C ARG A 180 11.82 21.41 10.36
N GLU A 181 13.03 21.66 9.86
CA GLU A 181 13.59 20.92 8.74
C GLU A 181 13.79 19.42 9.07
N GLU A 182 14.29 19.09 10.27
CA GLU A 182 14.44 17.70 10.69
C GLU A 182 13.09 16.99 10.84
N VAL A 183 12.08 17.69 11.38
CA VAL A 183 10.70 17.18 11.46
C VAL A 183 10.15 16.87 10.07
N LEU A 184 10.31 17.81 9.13
CA LEU A 184 9.83 17.64 7.76
C LEU A 184 10.57 16.51 7.03
N LYS A 185 11.88 16.36 7.21
CA LYS A 185 12.66 15.23 6.63
C LYS A 185 12.17 13.89 7.17
N LEU A 186 11.87 13.80 8.46
CA LEU A 186 11.29 12.58 9.06
C LEU A 186 9.90 12.28 8.52
N ALA A 187 9.07 13.31 8.33
CA ALA A 187 7.75 13.14 7.75
C ALA A 187 7.81 12.69 6.29
N ALA A 188 8.71 13.29 5.48
CA ALA A 188 8.96 12.88 4.11
C ALA A 188 9.53 11.46 4.04
N GLY A 189 10.43 11.07 4.95
CA GLY A 189 10.93 9.70 5.05
C GLY A 189 9.80 8.71 5.33
N ALA A 190 8.88 9.05 6.22
CA ALA A 190 7.70 8.23 6.46
C ALA A 190 6.77 8.18 5.24
N PHE A 191 6.59 9.29 4.51
CA PHE A 191 5.83 9.29 3.26
C PHE A 191 6.44 8.31 2.24
N VAL A 192 7.75 8.39 2.01
CA VAL A 192 8.48 7.48 1.11
C VAL A 192 8.33 6.03 1.57
N GLU A 193 8.51 5.79 2.87
CA GLU A 193 8.46 4.45 3.45
C GLU A 193 7.09 3.76 3.27
N ASN A 194 5.99 4.50 3.41
CA ASN A 194 4.64 3.92 3.30
C ASN A 194 4.12 3.87 1.87
N PHE A 195 4.46 4.87 1.06
CA PHE A 195 3.78 5.09 -0.20
C PHE A 195 4.66 4.83 -1.42
N LEU A 196 5.99 4.91 -1.30
CA LEU A 196 6.89 4.82 -2.45
C LEU A 196 7.69 3.53 -2.53
N LEU A 197 7.87 2.83 -1.40
CA LEU A 197 8.59 1.56 -1.33
C LEU A 197 7.68 0.33 -1.43
N ASP A 198 6.44 0.51 -1.90
CA ASP A 198 5.55 -0.61 -2.21
C ASP A 198 5.92 -1.24 -3.55
N ASP A 199 5.92 -2.57 -3.62
CA ASP A 199 6.28 -3.37 -4.81
C ASP A 199 5.47 -2.97 -6.06
N ARG A 200 4.28 -2.37 -5.90
CA ARG A 200 3.41 -1.93 -7.01
C ARG A 200 3.68 -0.52 -7.51
N MET A 201 4.43 0.28 -6.75
CA MET A 201 4.72 1.66 -7.14
C MET A 201 5.42 1.86 -8.49
N PRO A 202 6.34 1.00 -8.93
CA PRO A 202 6.95 1.14 -10.25
C PRO A 202 5.91 1.13 -11.38
N THR A 203 4.91 0.23 -11.30
CA THR A 203 3.82 0.16 -12.28
C THR A 203 2.92 1.38 -12.19
N LEU A 204 2.61 1.84 -10.97
CA LEU A 204 1.78 3.03 -10.78
C LEU A 204 2.48 4.30 -11.27
N LEU A 205 3.76 4.51 -10.96
CA LEU A 205 4.56 5.65 -11.43
C LEU A 205 4.66 5.67 -12.96
N ALA A 206 4.85 4.52 -13.61
CA ALA A 206 4.87 4.42 -15.07
C ALA A 206 3.51 4.76 -15.72
N SER A 207 2.42 4.64 -14.96
CA SER A 207 1.05 4.95 -15.43
C SER A 207 0.59 6.38 -15.13
N LEU A 208 1.32 7.11 -14.27
CA LEU A 208 1.01 8.50 -13.95
C LEU A 208 1.28 9.38 -15.17
N LYS A 209 0.22 10.01 -15.67
CA LYS A 209 0.33 11.15 -16.60
C LYS A 209 0.46 12.43 -15.78
N PRO A 210 1.21 13.44 -16.25
CA PRO A 210 1.22 14.76 -15.63
C PRO A 210 -0.22 15.27 -15.45
N LEU A 211 -0.55 15.83 -14.29
CA LEU A 211 -1.84 16.47 -14.08
C LEU A 211 -1.96 17.63 -15.09
N LYS A 212 -2.89 17.50 -16.05
CA LYS A 212 -3.29 18.66 -16.86
C LYS A 212 -3.89 19.68 -15.90
N THR A 213 -3.20 20.79 -15.68
CA THR A 213 -3.80 21.96 -15.04
C THR A 213 -5.00 22.36 -15.89
N ILE A 214 -6.20 22.17 -15.34
CA ILE A 214 -7.41 22.75 -15.91
C ILE A 214 -7.28 24.24 -15.67
N THR A 215 -6.76 24.97 -16.64
CA THR A 215 -6.90 26.42 -16.68
C THR A 215 -8.39 26.70 -16.79
N LYS A 216 -9.02 27.06 -15.66
CA LYS A 216 -10.34 27.70 -15.71
C LYS A 216 -10.13 29.06 -16.37
N GLU A 217 -10.32 29.14 -17.68
CA GLU A 217 -10.72 30.40 -18.29
C GLU A 217 -12.06 30.76 -17.65
N SER A 218 -11.99 31.67 -16.69
CA SER A 218 -13.14 32.33 -16.09
C SER A 218 -13.78 33.21 -17.16
N GLY A 219 -14.58 32.59 -18.04
CA GLY A 219 -15.61 33.28 -18.79
C GLY A 219 -16.68 33.77 -17.83
N ASN A 220 -16.44 34.92 -17.22
CA ASN A 220 -17.48 35.66 -16.51
C ASN A 220 -17.29 37.16 -16.77
N THR A 221 -17.73 37.60 -17.93
CA THR A 221 -18.14 38.99 -18.16
C THR A 221 -19.64 38.97 -18.47
N GLY A 222 -20.45 39.18 -17.44
CA GLY A 222 -21.74 39.82 -17.57
C GLY A 222 -21.82 40.95 -16.54
N PRO A 223 -22.83 41.83 -16.55
CA PRO A 223 -23.95 41.94 -17.49
C PRO A 223 -24.14 43.37 -18.05
N ASP A 224 -25.15 43.52 -18.91
CA ASP A 224 -25.91 44.75 -19.21
C ASP A 224 -25.20 46.01 -19.75
N SER A 225 -25.63 46.49 -20.92
CA SER A 225 -26.73 47.48 -20.95
C SER A 225 -27.03 47.98 -22.37
N GLY A 226 -28.31 47.98 -22.73
CA GLY A 226 -28.93 49.22 -23.20
C GLY A 226 -28.89 49.53 -24.70
N ALA A 227 -30.05 49.37 -25.32
CA ALA A 227 -30.42 49.93 -26.62
C ALA A 227 -30.41 51.46 -26.68
N SER A 228 -30.08 52.04 -27.84
CA SER A 228 -30.82 53.17 -28.49
C SER A 228 -30.06 53.71 -29.71
N SER A 229 -30.63 53.57 -30.92
CA SER A 229 -31.30 54.66 -31.70
C SER A 229 -30.33 55.38 -32.65
N LYS A 230 -30.27 55.01 -33.96
CA LYS A 230 -30.88 55.67 -35.16
C LYS A 230 -30.38 57.11 -35.45
N PRO A 231 -30.39 57.60 -36.72
CA PRO A 231 -31.04 57.07 -37.93
C PRO A 231 -30.10 56.36 -38.91
#